data_AF-A0A7C6N4V4-F1
#
_entry.id   AF-A0A7C6N4V4-F1
#
_cell.length_a   1.000
_cell.length_b   1.000
_cell.length_c   1.000
_cell.angle_alpha   90.00
_cell.angle_beta   90.00
_cell.angle_gamma   90.00
#
_symmetry.space_group_name_H-M   'P 1'
#
loop_
_entity.id
_entity.type
_entity.pdbx_description
1 polymer ?
#
loop_
_entity_poly.entity_id
_entity_poly.type
_entity_poly.pdbx_seq_one_letter_code
_entity_poly.pdbx_strand_id
1 'polypeptide(L)' 'MADWRLFNQENYLKDQRLKFQSFVIEHESWDHDHCSFCFARISPYDIEVAYCTEDGHHWICPDCYEDFKDQFNWTLIKE' A
#
# COMPACT_ATOMS: atom_id res chain seq x y z
N MET A 1 -6.43 21.33 9.10
CA MET A 1 -5.99 20.21 9.97
C MET A 1 -5.18 19.29 9.08
N ALA A 2 -4.01 18.84 9.51
CA ALA A 2 -3.26 17.84 8.74
C ALA A 2 -4.03 16.51 8.75
N ASP A 3 -3.97 15.75 7.65
CA ASP A 3 -4.53 14.39 7.60
C ASP A 3 -3.74 13.50 8.55
N TRP A 4 -4.42 12.79 9.46
CA TRP A 4 -3.79 11.97 10.50
C TRP A 4 -3.04 10.76 9.94
N ARG A 5 -3.34 10.36 8.69
CA ARG A 5 -2.67 9.26 7.99
C ARG A 5 -1.27 9.64 7.50
N LEU A 6 -0.99 10.95 7.39
CA LEU A 6 0.28 11.47 6.89
C LEU A 6 1.26 11.74 8.03
N PHE A 7 2.44 11.13 7.90
CA PHE A 7 3.58 11.31 8.79
C PHE A 7 4.89 11.31 7.98
N ASN A 8 5.66 10.23 8.03
CA ASN A 8 6.99 10.11 7.40
C ASN A 8 6.98 9.21 6.16
N GLN A 9 5.81 8.85 5.63
CA GLN A 9 5.67 8.01 4.45
C GLN A 9 6.43 8.58 3.25
N GLU A 10 6.54 9.91 3.13
CA GLU A 10 7.25 10.55 2.02
C GLU A 10 8.72 10.10 1.91
N ASN A 11 9.35 9.67 3.01
CA ASN A 11 10.74 9.22 3.00
C ASN A 11 10.95 7.89 2.26
N TYR A 12 9.90 7.10 2.06
CA TYR A 12 10.02 5.76 1.45
C TYR A 12 8.95 5.45 0.41
N LEU A 13 7.83 6.18 0.38
CA LEU A 13 6.76 6.00 -0.60
C LEU A 13 6.70 7.08 -1.67
N LYS A 14 7.38 8.22 -1.54
CA LYS A 14 7.33 9.26 -2.57
C LYS A 14 8.03 8.82 -3.85
N ASP A 15 7.43 9.14 -4.99
CA ASP A 15 7.90 8.81 -6.35
C ASP A 15 8.07 7.29 -6.60
N GLN A 16 7.48 6.44 -5.75
CA GLN A 16 7.59 5.00 -5.88
C GLN A 16 6.73 4.44 -7.02
N ARG A 17 7.18 3.29 -7.53
CA ARG A 17 6.44 2.48 -8.50
C ARG A 17 5.65 1.41 -7.76
N LEU A 18 4.36 1.31 -8.07
CA LEU A 18 3.44 0.39 -7.41
C LEU A 18 2.88 -0.66 -8.37
N LYS A 19 2.69 -1.87 -7.86
CA LYS A 19 1.93 -2.95 -8.49
C LYS A 19 0.55 -3.02 -7.86
N PHE A 20 -0.49 -3.06 -8.67
CA PHE A 20 -1.84 -3.37 -8.19
C PHE A 20 -2.03 -4.89 -8.28
N GLN A 21 -2.05 -5.57 -7.12
CA GLN A 21 -2.00 -7.03 -7.07
C GLN A 21 -2.81 -7.61 -5.91
N SER A 22 -3.19 -8.87 -6.03
CA SER A 22 -3.77 -9.63 -4.93
C SER A 22 -2.73 -9.94 -3.85
N PHE A 23 -3.11 -9.82 -2.59
CA PHE A 23 -2.33 -10.28 -1.46
C PHE A 23 -2.42 -11.81 -1.37
N VAL A 24 -1.27 -12.47 -1.25
CA VAL A 24 -1.18 -13.92 -1.13
C VAL A 24 -0.42 -14.25 0.16
N ILE A 25 -0.98 -15.15 0.96
CA ILE A 25 -0.30 -15.70 2.14
C ILE A 25 0.71 -16.72 1.64
N GLU A 26 1.98 -16.31 1.53
CA GLU A 26 3.07 -17.20 1.09
C GLU A 26 3.64 -18.03 2.24
N HIS A 27 3.42 -17.63 3.49
CA HIS A 27 3.97 -18.29 4.67
C HIS A 27 2.95 -18.35 5.82
N GLU A 28 2.83 -19.50 6.47
CA GLU A 28 1.83 -19.74 7.54
C GLU A 28 1.96 -18.80 8.74
N SER A 29 3.14 -18.23 8.96
CA SER A 29 3.38 -17.26 10.04
C SER A 29 3.10 -15.80 9.65
N TRP A 30 2.69 -15.53 8.42
CA TRP A 30 2.39 -14.20 7.90
C TRP A 30 1.03 -14.22 7.20
N ASP A 31 -0.03 -13.97 7.96
CA ASP A 31 -1.41 -14.07 7.50
C ASP A 31 -1.98 -12.75 6.94
N HIS A 32 -1.32 -11.60 7.19
CA HIS A 32 -1.74 -10.29 6.71
C HIS A 32 -0.62 -9.24 6.72
N ASP A 33 -0.82 -8.15 6.01
CA ASP A 33 -0.04 -6.91 6.12
C ASP A 33 -0.96 -5.74 6.50
N HIS A 34 -0.41 -4.53 6.64
CA HIS A 34 -1.14 -3.33 6.98
C HIS A 34 -0.88 -2.24 5.94
N CYS A 35 -1.91 -1.46 5.64
CA CYS A 35 -1.75 -0.23 4.87
C CYS A 35 -0.79 0.73 5.58
N SER A 36 0.21 1.23 4.85
CA SER A 36 1.26 2.13 5.36
C SER A 36 0.75 3.51 5.84
N PHE A 37 -0.53 3.80 5.63
CA PHE A 37 -1.18 5.07 5.95
C PHE A 37 -2.22 4.95 7.06
N CYS A 38 -3.21 4.07 6.87
CA CYS A 38 -4.34 3.94 7.79
C CYS A 38 -4.28 2.70 8.67
N PHE A 39 -3.26 1.84 8.50
CA PHE A 39 -3.13 0.54 9.18
C PHE A 39 -4.32 -0.40 8.95
N ALA A 40 -5.12 -0.20 7.90
CA ALA A 40 -6.13 -1.18 7.50
C ALA A 40 -5.46 -2.52 7.15
N ARG A 41 -6.07 -3.62 7.59
CA ARG A 41 -5.55 -4.97 7.35
C ARG A 41 -5.69 -5.35 5.88
N ILE A 42 -4.60 -5.78 5.27
CA ILE A 42 -4.50 -6.27 3.89
C ILE A 42 -4.26 -7.77 3.96
N SER A 43 -5.24 -8.53 3.48
CA SER A 43 -5.26 -9.98 3.57
C SER A 43 -6.28 -10.53 2.56
N PRO A 44 -6.25 -11.84 2.24
CA PRO A 44 -7.25 -12.44 1.36
C PRO A 44 -8.68 -12.40 1.93
N TYR A 45 -8.84 -12.06 3.21
CA TYR A 45 -10.12 -12.07 3.92
C TYR A 45 -10.69 -10.67 4.17
N ASP A 46 -9.90 -9.60 3.96
CA ASP A 46 -10.34 -8.22 4.13
C ASP A 46 -10.14 -7.44 2.82
N ILE A 47 -8.93 -6.93 2.61
CA ILE A 47 -8.53 -6.21 1.40
C ILE A 47 -7.66 -7.17 0.58
N GLU A 48 -8.32 -7.94 -0.28
CA GLU A 48 -7.65 -8.95 -1.11
C GLU A 48 -6.73 -8.32 -2.14
N VAL A 49 -7.13 -7.19 -2.74
CA VAL A 49 -6.36 -6.51 -3.80
C VAL A 49 -5.95 -5.12 -3.34
N ALA A 50 -4.65 -4.83 -3.42
CA ALA A 50 -4.06 -3.60 -2.93
C ALA A 50 -2.86 -3.18 -3.79
N TYR A 51 -2.29 -2.02 -3.48
CA TYR A 51 -1.08 -1.53 -4.13
C TYR A 51 0.13 -1.88 -3.29
N CYS A 52 1.16 -2.43 -3.93
CA CYS A 52 2.40 -2.83 -3.27
C CYS A 52 3.60 -2.19 -3.99
N THR A 53 4.63 -1.79 -3.25
CA THR A 53 5.90 -1.37 -3.83
C THR A 53 6.56 -2.50 -4.64
N GLU A 54 7.40 -2.15 -5.62
CA GLU A 54 8.03 -3.11 -6.52
C GLU A 54 8.84 -4.20 -5.77
N ASP A 55 9.40 -3.84 -4.61
CA ASP A 55 10.18 -4.70 -3.72
C ASP A 55 9.32 -5.56 -2.76
N GLY A 56 8.00 -5.36 -2.73
CA GLY A 56 7.08 -6.16 -1.91
C GLY A 56 6.94 -5.71 -0.45
N HIS A 57 7.62 -4.65 -0.02
CA HIS A 57 7.73 -4.30 1.41
C HIS A 57 6.63 -3.39 1.95
N HIS A 58 6.00 -2.58 1.10
CA HIS A 58 5.03 -1.60 1.55
C HIS A 58 3.72 -1.74 0.80
N TRP A 59 2.64 -1.89 1.57
CA TRP A 59 1.29 -2.02 1.04
C TRP A 59 0.46 -0.77 1.32
N ILE A 60 -0.43 -0.47 0.38
CA ILE A 60 -1.32 0.68 0.38
C ILE A 60 -2.70 0.19 -0.05
N CYS A 61 -3.71 0.39 0.81
CA CYS A 61 -5.08 0.03 0.46
C CYS A 61 -5.63 0.93 -0.66
N PRO A 62 -6.67 0.49 -1.41
CA PRO A 62 -7.23 1.27 -2.50
C PRO A 62 -7.64 2.71 -2.12
N ASP A 63 -8.25 2.89 -0.96
CA ASP A 63 -8.69 4.22 -0.50
C ASP A 63 -7.50 5.16 -0.27
N CYS A 64 -6.43 4.70 0.38
CA CYS A 64 -5.24 5.51 0.61
C CYS A 64 -4.44 5.72 -0.68
N TYR A 65 -4.49 4.78 -1.62
CA TYR A 65 -3.93 5.00 -2.94
C TYR A 65 -4.63 6.18 -3.63
N GLU A 66 -5.96 6.15 -3.69
CA GLU A 66 -6.74 7.18 -4.38
C GLU A 66 -6.55 8.56 -3.74
N ASP A 67 -6.53 8.63 -2.40
CA ASP A 67 -6.36 9.88 -1.66
C ASP A 67 -4.96 10.50 -1.81
N PHE A 68 -3.92 9.69 -1.98
CA PHE A 68 -2.53 10.15 -1.90
C PHE A 68 -1.70 10.00 -3.19
N LYS A 69 -2.23 9.37 -4.25
CA LYS A 69 -1.49 9.13 -5.51
C LYS A 69 -0.87 10.39 -6.11
N ASP A 70 -1.58 11.51 -6.08
CA ASP A 70 -1.10 12.77 -6.65
C ASP A 70 -0.06 13.44 -5.75
N GLN A 71 -0.25 13.39 -4.42
CA GLN A 71 0.70 13.94 -3.46
C GLN A 71 2.03 13.17 -3.46
N PHE A 72 1.96 11.84 -3.57
CA PHE A 72 3.13 10.95 -3.55
C PHE A 72 3.70 10.68 -4.93
N ASN A 73 3.05 11.17 -6.00
CA ASN A 73 3.46 11.01 -7.39
C ASN A 73 3.73 9.52 -7.74
N TRP A 74 2.81 8.64 -7.34
CA TRP A 74 2.95 7.20 -7.61
C TRP A 74 2.73 6.88 -9.08
N THR A 75 3.51 5.92 -9.58
CA THR A 75 3.34 5.38 -10.93
C THR A 75 2.97 3.91 -10.86
N LEU A 76 1.91 3.51 -11.55
CA LEU A 76 1.56 2.10 -11.70
C LEU A 76 2.47 1.42 -12.71
N ILE A 77 3.03 0.29 -12.31
CA ILE A 77 3.72 -0.61 -13.21
C ILE A 77 2.66 -1.25 -14.10
N LYS A 78 2.76 -1.00 -15.41
CA LYS A 78 2.00 -1.73 -16.42
C LYS A 78 2.76 -3.01 -16.73
N GLU A 79 2.13 -4.15 -16.53
CA GLU A 79 2.60 -5.43 -17.07
C GLU A 79 2.47 -5.47 -18.60
#